data_AF-A0A2G9ZZ92-F1
#
_entry.id   AF-A0A2G9ZZ92-F1
#
_cell.length_a   1.000
_cell.length_b   1.000
_cell.length_c   1.000
_cell.angle_alpha   90.00
_cell.angle_beta   90.00
_cell.angle_gamma   90.00
#
_symmetry.space_group_name_H-M   'P 1'
#
loop_
_entity.id
_entity.type
_entity.pdbx_description
1 polymer ?
#
loop_
_entity_poly.entity_id
_entity_poly.type
_entity_poly.pdbx_seq_one_letter_code
_entity_poly.pdbx_strand_id
1 'polypeptide(L)'
;MQMEDRITAAEKEFEIAGKQLAREREILAEMEAVMEKLPTGSAQRETLGQQYQNRLTYYQEIQKEMKGKQAAFERQKEIFKTEKTGYESRQALAGVSRNFEITLKTGEILHAWLVRAAMVHDLALLKVDGCTTPYIPAAVRDSAARQQTVFAIGSPLNFADTVQNGIVTGFSGGFIQTNAPIYPGNSGGPLVNDQGHVIGINTFKELTRNFEGMGFAIPIHTALEEFAGELK
;
A
#
# COMPACT_ATOMS: atom_id res chain seq x y z
N MET A 1 -7.19 6.79 25.18
CA MET A 1 -8.25 6.88 24.16
C MET A 1 -7.54 6.87 22.81
N GLN A 2 -7.53 5.72 22.13
CA GLN A 2 -6.60 5.45 21.04
C GLN A 2 -7.02 6.26 19.80
N MET A 3 -6.05 6.82 19.08
CA MET A 3 -6.29 7.67 17.89
C MET A 3 -7.17 6.97 16.83
N GLU A 4 -7.17 5.64 16.80
CA GLU A 4 -8.01 4.77 15.95
C GLU A 4 -9.51 4.94 16.26
N ASP A 5 -9.88 5.10 17.53
CA ASP A 5 -11.26 5.40 17.94
C ASP A 5 -11.70 6.77 17.39
N ARG A 6 -10.78 7.73 17.35
CA ARG A 6 -11.04 9.09 16.83
C ARG A 6 -11.19 9.10 15.31
N ILE A 7 -10.41 8.28 14.59
CA ILE A 7 -10.55 8.10 13.13
C ILE A 7 -11.92 7.50 12.83
N THR A 8 -12.28 6.41 13.52
CA THR A 8 -13.57 5.73 13.33
C THR A 8 -14.76 6.64 13.63
N ALA A 9 -14.68 7.42 14.71
CA ALA A 9 -15.73 8.39 15.06
C ALA A 9 -15.87 9.49 13.99
N ALA A 10 -14.77 10.03 13.50
CA ALA A 10 -14.78 11.05 12.45
C ALA A 10 -15.32 10.52 11.12
N GLU A 11 -14.96 9.30 10.71
CA GLU A 11 -15.50 8.66 9.51
C GLU A 11 -17.03 8.52 9.57
N LYS A 12 -17.56 8.15 10.74
CA LYS A 12 -19.01 8.07 10.98
C LYS A 12 -19.68 9.45 10.92
N GLU A 13 -19.04 10.50 11.44
CA GLU A 13 -19.55 11.87 11.32
C GLU A 13 -19.60 12.33 9.85
N PHE A 14 -18.57 12.04 9.06
CA PHE A 14 -18.55 12.33 7.62
C PHE A 14 -19.65 11.57 6.86
N GLU A 15 -19.91 10.31 7.22
CA GLU A 15 -21.00 9.52 6.62
C GLU A 15 -22.37 10.14 6.89
N ILE A 16 -22.65 10.53 8.14
CA ILE A 16 -23.91 11.15 8.54
C ILE A 16 -24.12 12.48 7.80
N ALA A 17 -23.09 13.33 7.79
CA ALA A 17 -23.14 14.62 7.11
C ALA A 17 -23.29 14.45 5.58
N GLY A 18 -22.68 13.42 4.99
CA GLY A 18 -22.85 13.07 3.58
C GLY A 18 -24.30 12.71 3.23
N LYS A 19 -24.97 11.92 4.09
CA LYS A 19 -26.41 11.61 3.93
C LYS A 19 -27.28 12.86 4.02
N GLN A 20 -26.95 13.78 4.92
CA GLN A 20 -27.67 15.05 5.05
C GLN A 20 -27.51 15.93 3.80
N LEU A 21 -26.29 16.05 3.27
CA LEU A 21 -26.03 16.78 2.02
C LEU A 21 -26.76 16.16 0.82
N ALA A 22 -26.84 14.83 0.73
CA ALA A 22 -27.59 14.16 -0.32
C ALA A 22 -29.07 14.52 -0.28
N ARG A 23 -29.68 14.50 0.92
CA ARG A 23 -31.09 14.88 1.11
C ARG A 23 -31.35 16.35 0.76
N GLU A 24 -30.45 17.26 1.15
CA GLU A 24 -30.57 18.68 0.79
C GLU A 24 -30.51 18.90 -0.73
N ARG A 25 -29.65 18.15 -1.42
CA ARG A 25 -29.56 18.17 -2.89
C ARG A 25 -30.85 17.68 -3.55
N GLU A 26 -31.47 16.62 -3.04
CA GLU A 26 -32.75 16.12 -3.55
C GLU A 26 -33.84 17.19 -3.41
N ILE A 27 -33.92 17.85 -2.26
CA ILE A 27 -34.96 18.86 -2.05
C ILE A 27 -34.73 20.09 -2.94
N LEU A 28 -33.48 20.51 -3.16
CA LEU A 28 -33.18 21.56 -4.12
C LEU A 28 -33.63 21.18 -5.54
N ALA A 29 -33.40 19.94 -5.96
CA ALA A 29 -33.86 19.45 -7.27
C ALA A 29 -35.39 19.41 -7.37
N GLU A 30 -36.10 19.02 -6.31
CA GLU A 30 -37.56 19.06 -6.27
C GLU A 30 -38.10 20.49 -6.38
N MET A 31 -37.50 21.43 -5.63
CA MET A 31 -37.88 22.84 -5.67
C MET A 31 -37.67 23.43 -7.07
N GLU A 32 -36.55 23.12 -7.72
CA GLU A 32 -36.26 23.51 -9.10
C GLU A 32 -37.30 22.98 -10.08
N ALA A 33 -37.64 21.68 -10.00
CA ALA A 33 -38.65 21.06 -10.85
C ALA A 33 -40.06 21.63 -10.64
N VAL A 34 -40.40 22.07 -9.42
CA VAL A 34 -41.67 22.76 -9.14
C VAL A 34 -41.64 24.18 -9.71
N MET A 35 -40.54 24.92 -9.54
CA MET A 35 -40.38 26.27 -10.10
C MET A 35 -40.53 26.30 -11.62
N GLU A 36 -40.00 25.30 -12.34
CA GLU A 36 -40.12 25.19 -13.79
C GLU A 36 -41.58 25.13 -14.27
N LYS A 37 -42.46 24.48 -13.49
CA LYS A 37 -43.89 24.31 -13.82
C LYS A 37 -44.74 25.54 -13.50
N LEU A 38 -44.21 26.49 -12.72
CA LEU A 38 -44.95 27.70 -12.33
C LEU A 38 -44.82 28.80 -13.41
N PRO A 39 -45.88 29.59 -13.66
CA PRO A 39 -45.81 30.71 -14.60
C PRO A 39 -44.73 31.72 -14.20
N THR A 40 -43.97 32.20 -15.19
CA THR A 40 -42.97 33.26 -15.02
C THR A 40 -43.63 34.55 -14.50
N GLY A 41 -43.09 35.15 -13.44
CA GLY A 41 -43.64 36.35 -12.80
C GLY A 41 -44.81 36.10 -11.85
N SER A 42 -45.17 34.84 -11.56
CA SER A 42 -46.15 34.54 -10.52
C SER A 42 -45.56 34.73 -9.11
N ALA A 43 -46.35 35.27 -8.19
CA ALA A 43 -45.94 35.47 -6.80
C ALA A 43 -45.50 34.15 -6.11
N GLN A 44 -46.11 33.02 -6.48
CA GLN A 44 -45.70 31.70 -5.99
C GLN A 44 -44.30 31.32 -6.47
N ARG A 45 -43.96 31.59 -7.74
CA ARG A 45 -42.63 31.30 -8.31
C ARG A 45 -41.56 32.18 -7.69
N GLU A 46 -41.84 33.46 -7.45
CA GLU A 46 -40.91 34.38 -6.78
C GLU A 46 -40.64 33.95 -5.33
N THR A 47 -41.69 33.59 -4.59
CA THR A 47 -41.55 33.11 -3.20
C THR A 47 -40.72 31.82 -3.13
N LEU A 48 -41.01 30.85 -4.00
CA LEU A 48 -40.27 29.59 -4.05
C LEU A 48 -38.81 29.80 -4.49
N GLY A 49 -38.58 30.73 -5.42
CA GLY A 49 -37.22 31.12 -5.86
C GLY A 49 -36.37 31.71 -4.73
N GLN A 50 -36.96 32.56 -3.89
CA GLN A 50 -36.25 33.09 -2.72
C GLN A 50 -35.91 31.99 -1.71
N GLN A 51 -36.83 31.06 -1.46
CA GLN A 51 -36.59 29.91 -0.59
C GLN A 51 -35.50 28.99 -1.15
N TYR A 52 -35.54 28.72 -2.46
CA TYR A 52 -34.52 27.95 -3.15
C TYR A 52 -33.14 28.59 -3.00
N GLN A 53 -33.02 29.90 -3.23
CA GLN A 53 -31.73 30.58 -3.17
C GLN A 53 -31.12 30.57 -1.77
N ASN A 54 -31.95 30.78 -0.73
CA ASN A 54 -31.50 30.67 0.66
C ASN A 54 -30.97 29.27 0.98
N ARG A 55 -31.68 28.24 0.49
CA ARG A 55 -31.32 26.84 0.74
C ARG A 55 -30.11 26.39 -0.07
N LEU A 56 -29.98 26.86 -1.30
CA LEU A 56 -28.81 26.64 -2.15
C LEU A 56 -27.55 27.23 -1.51
N THR A 57 -27.67 28.44 -0.95
CA THR A 57 -26.57 29.10 -0.24
C THR A 57 -26.14 28.26 0.97
N TYR A 58 -27.09 27.83 1.80
CA TYR A 58 -26.83 26.94 2.94
C TYR A 58 -26.17 25.61 2.53
N TYR A 59 -26.67 24.97 1.46
CA TYR A 59 -26.10 23.75 0.92
C TYR A 59 -24.63 23.94 0.48
N GLN A 60 -24.34 25.01 -0.25
CA GLN A 60 -23.00 25.33 -0.74
C GLN A 60 -22.01 25.60 0.41
N GLU A 61 -22.45 26.29 1.46
CA GLU A 61 -21.63 26.57 2.64
C GLU A 61 -21.23 25.28 3.36
N ILE A 62 -22.19 24.40 3.63
CA ILE A 62 -21.92 23.10 4.27
C ILE A 62 -21.03 22.25 3.37
N GLN A 63 -21.29 22.22 2.06
CA GLN A 63 -20.45 21.46 1.13
C GLN A 63 -18.99 21.92 1.16
N LYS A 64 -18.77 23.24 1.21
CA LYS A 64 -17.43 23.83 1.31
C LYS A 64 -16.75 23.49 2.63
N GLU A 65 -17.47 23.62 3.76
CA GLU A 65 -16.96 23.29 5.09
C GLU A 65 -16.58 21.80 5.19
N MET A 66 -17.46 20.91 4.71
CA MET A 66 -17.25 19.47 4.70
C MET A 66 -16.05 19.07 3.86
N LYS A 67 -15.88 19.67 2.67
CA LYS A 67 -14.70 19.45 1.83
C LYS A 67 -13.41 19.86 2.54
N GLY A 68 -13.43 20.99 3.25
CA GLY A 68 -12.30 21.46 4.06
C GLY A 68 -11.96 20.51 5.22
N LYS A 69 -12.97 20.08 5.99
CA LYS A 69 -12.82 19.13 7.10
C LYS A 69 -12.31 17.78 6.60
N GLN A 70 -12.85 17.27 5.50
CA GLN A 70 -12.42 16.00 4.91
C GLN A 70 -10.96 16.07 4.43
N ALA A 71 -10.55 17.15 3.77
CA ALA A 71 -9.16 17.34 3.35
C ALA A 71 -8.19 17.52 4.54
N ALA A 72 -8.63 18.11 5.65
CA ALA A 72 -7.84 18.19 6.88
C ALA A 72 -7.74 16.82 7.56
N PHE A 73 -8.84 16.08 7.63
CA PHE A 73 -8.90 14.74 8.20
C PHE A 73 -7.99 13.76 7.44
N GLU A 74 -8.04 13.76 6.11
CA GLU A 74 -7.19 12.89 5.30
C GLU A 74 -5.70 13.17 5.52
N ARG A 75 -5.32 14.45 5.64
CA ARG A 75 -3.93 14.83 5.99
C ARG A 75 -3.53 14.31 7.38
N GLN A 76 -4.42 14.41 8.37
CA GLN A 76 -4.15 13.89 9.71
C GLN A 76 -4.04 12.36 9.72
N LYS A 77 -4.86 11.67 8.92
CA LYS A 77 -4.83 10.22 8.75
C LYS A 77 -3.49 9.76 8.15
N GLU A 78 -2.99 10.45 7.13
CA GLU A 78 -1.69 10.15 6.52
C GLU A 78 -0.50 10.43 7.45
N ILE A 79 -0.54 11.54 8.22
CA ILE A 79 0.48 11.82 9.25
C ILE A 79 0.49 10.71 10.29
N PHE A 80 -0.68 10.35 10.83
CA PHE A 80 -0.79 9.30 11.83
C PHE A 80 -0.28 7.95 11.31
N LYS A 81 -0.62 7.59 10.07
CA LYS A 81 -0.12 6.36 9.43
C LYS A 81 1.40 6.36 9.35
N THR A 82 1.99 7.47 8.91
CA THR A 82 3.45 7.63 8.81
C THR A 82 4.12 7.54 10.18
N GLU A 83 3.58 8.21 11.19
CA GLU A 83 4.10 8.19 12.56
C GLU A 83 4.01 6.79 13.19
N LYS A 84 2.88 6.09 13.00
CA LYS A 84 2.66 4.72 13.47
C LYS A 84 3.68 3.77 12.82
N THR A 85 3.84 3.81 11.50
CA THR A 85 4.85 3.01 10.79
C THR A 85 6.27 3.32 11.29
N GLY A 86 6.60 4.59 11.53
CA GLY A 86 7.90 4.98 12.08
C GLY A 86 8.12 4.48 13.51
N TYR A 87 7.09 4.52 14.36
CA TYR A 87 7.14 3.99 15.73
C TYR A 87 7.31 2.46 15.75
N GLU A 88 6.50 1.74 14.97
CA GLU A 88 6.59 0.27 14.84
C GLU A 88 7.96 -0.16 14.31
N SER A 89 8.50 0.57 13.32
CA SER A 89 9.84 0.33 12.79
C SER A 89 10.90 0.52 13.88
N ARG A 90 10.86 1.62 14.65
CA ARG A 90 11.80 1.86 15.76
C ARG A 90 11.71 0.80 16.85
N GLN A 91 10.50 0.36 17.20
CA GLN A 91 10.30 -0.67 18.21
C GLN A 91 10.84 -2.02 17.75
N ALA A 92 10.57 -2.42 16.50
CA ALA A 92 11.12 -3.63 15.92
C ALA A 92 12.67 -3.60 15.85
N LEU A 93 13.24 -2.46 15.46
CA LEU A 93 14.70 -2.26 15.40
C LEU A 93 15.39 -2.28 16.77
N ALA A 94 14.67 -2.09 17.88
CA ALA A 94 15.26 -2.11 19.22
C ALA A 94 15.72 -3.50 19.66
N GLY A 95 15.16 -4.57 19.08
CA GLY A 95 15.51 -5.96 19.37
C GLY A 95 16.25 -6.69 18.24
N VAL A 96 16.42 -6.07 17.08
CA VAL A 96 17.06 -6.67 15.91
C VAL A 96 18.55 -6.35 15.91
N SER A 97 19.39 -7.37 15.65
CA SER A 97 20.83 -7.18 15.46
C SER A 97 21.06 -6.10 14.39
N ARG A 98 21.91 -5.12 14.68
CA ARG A 98 22.24 -4.09 13.69
C ARG A 98 23.28 -4.56 12.68
N ASN A 99 23.98 -5.64 12.98
CA ASN A 99 25.02 -6.23 12.15
C ASN A 99 24.64 -7.67 11.78
N PHE A 100 24.83 -8.00 10.52
CA PHE A 100 24.53 -9.29 9.90
C PHE A 100 25.77 -9.80 9.19
N GLU A 101 26.00 -11.09 9.28
CA GLU A 101 27.02 -11.79 8.49
C GLU A 101 26.39 -12.19 7.15
N ILE A 102 27.07 -11.89 6.05
CA ILE A 102 26.68 -12.25 4.69
C ILE A 102 27.77 -13.14 4.10
N THR A 103 27.42 -14.38 3.78
CA THR A 103 28.30 -15.28 3.03
C THR A 103 28.02 -15.13 1.54
N LEU A 104 29.02 -14.71 0.77
CA LEU A 104 28.93 -14.66 -0.69
C LEU A 104 29.08 -16.05 -1.30
N LYS A 105 28.69 -16.19 -2.58
CA LYS A 105 28.90 -17.43 -3.36
C LYS A 105 30.36 -17.89 -3.42
N THR A 106 31.31 -16.97 -3.29
CA THR A 106 32.75 -17.26 -3.22
C THR A 106 33.17 -17.89 -1.90
N GLY A 107 32.30 -17.90 -0.89
CA GLY A 107 32.61 -18.24 0.50
C GLY A 107 33.15 -17.06 1.32
N GLU A 108 33.33 -15.89 0.69
CA GLU A 108 33.74 -14.68 1.39
C GLU A 108 32.66 -14.22 2.39
N ILE A 109 33.10 -13.82 3.58
CA ILE A 109 32.23 -13.34 4.65
C ILE A 109 32.32 -11.82 4.72
N LEU A 110 31.19 -11.16 4.52
CA LEU A 110 31.03 -9.71 4.65
C LEU A 110 30.12 -9.37 5.83
N HIS A 111 30.26 -8.15 6.34
CA HIS A 111 29.41 -7.62 7.38
C HIS A 111 28.48 -6.57 6.80
N ALA A 112 27.18 -6.75 7.00
CA ALA A 112 26.15 -5.81 6.59
C ALA A 112 25.50 -5.17 7.81
N TRP A 113 25.18 -3.88 7.74
CA TRP A 113 24.34 -3.23 8.76
C TRP A 113 22.95 -2.95 8.23
N LEU A 114 22.02 -2.94 9.17
CA LEU A 114 20.64 -2.53 8.93
C LEU A 114 20.57 -1.02 8.66
N VAL A 115 20.16 -0.66 7.45
CA VAL A 115 19.84 0.73 7.10
C VAL A 115 18.42 1.04 7.55
N ARG A 116 17.46 0.20 7.15
CA ARG A 116 16.05 0.40 7.46
C ARG A 116 15.29 -0.92 7.41
N ALA A 117 14.30 -1.08 8.29
CA ALA A 117 13.31 -2.13 8.23
C ALA A 117 11.93 -1.52 7.97
N ALA A 118 11.16 -2.15 7.08
CA ALA A 118 9.79 -1.79 6.72
C ALA A 118 8.86 -2.96 7.06
N MET A 119 8.37 -2.96 8.30
CA MET A 119 7.58 -4.07 8.87
C MET A 119 6.28 -4.35 8.11
N VAL A 120 5.62 -3.29 7.63
CA VAL A 120 4.37 -3.37 6.87
C VAL A 120 4.55 -4.22 5.61
N HIS A 121 5.68 -4.06 4.92
CA HIS A 121 5.97 -4.74 3.66
C HIS A 121 6.84 -5.99 3.81
N ASP A 122 7.29 -6.34 5.03
CA ASP A 122 8.23 -7.44 5.29
C ASP A 122 9.61 -7.27 4.64
N LEU A 123 10.10 -6.04 4.59
CA LEU A 123 11.34 -5.72 3.90
C LEU A 123 12.38 -5.16 4.87
N ALA A 124 13.65 -5.45 4.57
CA ALA A 124 14.78 -4.84 5.23
C ALA A 124 15.83 -4.45 4.19
N LEU A 125 16.37 -3.24 4.31
CA LEU A 125 17.51 -2.77 3.54
C LEU A 125 18.77 -2.89 4.40
N LEU A 126 19.70 -3.70 3.91
CA LEU A 126 21.03 -3.86 4.50
C LEU A 126 22.07 -3.18 3.62
N LYS A 127 23.17 -2.72 4.22
CA LYS A 127 24.29 -2.12 3.51
C LYS A 127 25.61 -2.79 3.93
N VAL A 128 26.46 -3.03 2.94
CA VAL A 128 27.85 -3.46 3.09
C VAL A 128 28.73 -2.35 2.54
N ASP A 129 29.75 -1.91 3.28
CA ASP A 129 30.74 -0.93 2.78
C ASP A 129 31.96 -1.65 2.19
N GLY A 130 32.67 -0.94 1.31
CA GLY A 130 34.00 -1.34 0.88
C GLY A 130 34.04 -2.48 -0.13
N CYS A 131 32.89 -2.89 -0.67
CA CYS A 131 32.80 -3.89 -1.73
C CYS A 131 32.11 -3.34 -2.98
N THR A 132 32.53 -3.83 -4.15
CA THR A 132 31.76 -3.72 -5.40
C THR A 132 31.37 -5.12 -5.80
N THR A 133 30.08 -5.42 -5.79
CA THR A 133 29.56 -6.74 -6.12
C THR A 133 28.75 -6.69 -7.41
N PRO A 134 28.68 -7.79 -8.17
CA PRO A 134 27.68 -7.91 -9.22
C PRO A 134 26.29 -7.84 -8.58
N TYR A 135 25.37 -7.14 -9.24
CA TYR A 135 23.98 -7.05 -8.83
C TYR A 135 23.06 -7.64 -9.89
N ILE A 136 21.88 -8.11 -9.47
CA ILE A 136 20.85 -8.59 -10.38
C ILE A 136 19.94 -7.42 -10.75
N PRO A 137 19.74 -7.10 -12.03
CA PRO A 137 18.87 -6.00 -12.44
C PRO A 137 17.41 -6.28 -12.05
N ALA A 138 16.71 -5.25 -11.58
CA ALA A 138 15.27 -5.31 -11.43
C ALA A 138 14.59 -5.35 -12.80
N ALA A 139 13.49 -6.08 -12.89
CA ALA A 139 12.65 -6.06 -14.08
C ALA A 139 11.94 -4.71 -14.23
N VAL A 140 11.47 -4.42 -15.44
CA VAL A 140 10.67 -3.22 -15.70
C VAL A 140 9.32 -3.35 -14.99
N ARG A 141 8.75 -2.22 -14.58
CA ARG A 141 7.42 -2.21 -13.95
C ARG A 141 6.39 -2.92 -14.81
N ASP A 142 5.54 -3.69 -14.15
CA ASP A 142 4.46 -4.49 -14.74
C ASP A 142 4.93 -5.59 -15.71
N SER A 143 6.21 -5.98 -15.67
CA SER A 143 6.73 -7.09 -16.47
C SER A 143 6.36 -8.48 -15.93
N ALA A 144 5.84 -8.55 -14.71
CA ALA A 144 5.37 -9.79 -14.12
C ALA A 144 4.01 -10.16 -14.72
N ALA A 145 3.92 -11.31 -15.38
CA ALA A 145 2.70 -11.76 -16.04
C ALA A 145 2.32 -13.18 -15.61
N ARG A 146 1.01 -13.50 -15.61
CA ARG A 146 0.56 -14.88 -15.39
C ARG A 146 1.19 -15.82 -16.43
N GLN A 147 1.48 -17.05 -16.01
CA GLN A 147 2.14 -18.10 -16.82
C GLN A 147 3.59 -17.79 -17.19
N GLN A 148 4.16 -16.67 -16.73
CA GLN A 148 5.58 -16.38 -16.90
C GLN A 148 6.41 -17.36 -16.07
N THR A 149 7.44 -17.95 -16.70
CA THR A 149 8.42 -18.79 -16.00
C THR A 149 9.24 -17.96 -15.03
N VAL A 150 9.41 -18.50 -13.82
CA VAL A 150 10.14 -17.84 -12.74
C VAL A 150 11.02 -18.83 -12.00
N PHE A 151 12.06 -18.30 -11.37
CA PHE A 151 13.00 -19.05 -10.54
C PHE A 151 13.12 -18.36 -9.18
N ALA A 152 12.85 -19.11 -8.11
CA ALA A 152 13.11 -18.69 -6.75
C ALA A 152 14.51 -19.17 -6.35
N ILE A 153 15.36 -18.24 -5.91
CA ILE A 153 16.73 -18.51 -5.51
C ILE A 153 16.85 -18.27 -4.00
N GLY A 154 17.51 -19.18 -3.29
CA GLY A 154 17.74 -19.05 -1.87
C GLY A 154 18.57 -20.19 -1.28
N SER A 155 18.61 -20.24 0.06
CA SER A 155 19.38 -21.23 0.82
C SER A 155 18.48 -22.04 1.76
N PRO A 156 17.51 -22.81 1.25
CA PRO A 156 16.60 -23.59 2.07
C PRO A 156 17.36 -24.65 2.86
N LEU A 157 17.05 -24.79 4.16
CA LEU A 157 17.66 -25.79 5.06
C LEU A 157 19.22 -25.71 5.11
N ASN A 158 19.80 -24.53 4.85
CA ASN A 158 21.25 -24.30 4.71
C ASN A 158 21.92 -25.02 3.51
N PHE A 159 21.15 -25.53 2.55
CA PHE A 159 21.68 -25.89 1.23
C PHE A 159 21.82 -24.60 0.40
N ALA A 160 23.02 -24.04 0.41
CA ALA A 160 23.32 -22.82 -0.34
C ALA A 160 22.96 -22.95 -1.83
N ASP A 161 22.54 -21.83 -2.43
CA ASP A 161 22.36 -21.67 -3.88
C ASP A 161 21.33 -22.62 -4.53
N THR A 162 20.24 -22.91 -3.83
CA THR A 162 19.14 -23.71 -4.39
C THR A 162 18.30 -22.86 -5.35
N VAL A 163 17.99 -23.43 -6.51
CA VAL A 163 17.10 -22.85 -7.52
C VAL A 163 15.84 -23.70 -7.62
N GLN A 164 14.69 -23.07 -7.42
CA GLN A 164 13.37 -23.68 -7.54
C GLN A 164 12.63 -23.03 -8.72
N ASN A 165 12.20 -23.81 -9.69
CA ASN A 165 11.50 -23.30 -10.87
C ASN A 165 9.98 -23.38 -10.70
N GLY A 166 9.27 -22.47 -11.37
CA GLY A 166 7.82 -22.47 -11.43
C GLY A 166 7.31 -21.46 -12.45
N ILE A 167 6.04 -21.09 -12.30
CA ILE A 167 5.39 -20.03 -13.06
C ILE A 167 4.68 -19.07 -12.11
N VAL A 168 4.42 -17.85 -12.59
CA VAL A 168 3.48 -16.94 -11.93
C VAL A 168 2.06 -17.49 -12.11
N THR A 169 1.39 -17.82 -11.01
CA THR A 169 0.02 -18.34 -11.01
C THR A 169 -1.02 -17.23 -10.87
N GLY A 170 -0.65 -16.10 -10.27
CA GLY A 170 -1.56 -15.00 -10.03
C GLY A 170 -0.95 -13.85 -9.23
N PHE A 171 -1.83 -12.94 -8.82
CA PHE A 171 -1.50 -11.78 -8.00
C PHE A 171 -2.61 -11.61 -6.96
N SER A 172 -2.25 -11.49 -5.69
CA SER A 172 -3.23 -11.33 -4.60
C SER A 172 -2.62 -10.60 -3.42
N GLY A 173 -3.37 -9.67 -2.82
CA GLY A 173 -2.95 -8.94 -1.63
C GLY A 173 -1.65 -8.13 -1.81
N GLY A 174 -1.33 -7.71 -3.04
CA GLY A 174 -0.07 -7.04 -3.37
C GLY A 174 1.13 -7.98 -3.57
N PHE A 175 0.93 -9.30 -3.56
CA PHE A 175 1.98 -10.29 -3.79
C PHE A 175 1.89 -10.92 -5.19
N ILE A 176 3.05 -11.34 -5.70
CA ILE A 176 3.17 -12.27 -6.84
C ILE A 176 2.97 -13.68 -6.30
N GLN A 177 2.05 -14.44 -6.89
CA GLN A 177 1.84 -15.84 -6.55
C GLN A 177 2.56 -16.74 -7.54
N THR A 178 3.20 -17.79 -7.05
CA THR A 178 3.90 -18.78 -7.87
C THR A 178 3.66 -20.19 -7.37
N ASN A 179 3.81 -21.18 -8.23
CA ASN A 179 3.91 -22.59 -7.83
C ASN A 179 5.36 -23.05 -7.63
N ALA A 180 6.35 -22.17 -7.78
CA ALA A 180 7.72 -22.49 -7.40
C ALA A 180 7.77 -22.81 -5.89
N PRO A 181 8.40 -23.92 -5.47
CA PRO A 181 8.51 -24.25 -4.05
C PRO A 181 9.25 -23.15 -3.24
N ILE A 182 8.56 -22.55 -2.28
CA ILE A 182 9.13 -21.57 -1.34
C ILE A 182 9.15 -22.19 0.06
N TYR A 183 10.37 -22.44 0.56
CA TYR A 183 10.61 -22.96 1.91
C TYR A 183 11.37 -21.93 2.77
N PRO A 184 11.38 -22.09 4.10
CA PRO A 184 12.29 -21.33 4.96
C PRO A 184 13.73 -21.40 4.44
N GLY A 185 14.36 -20.23 4.29
CA GLY A 185 15.67 -20.05 3.65
C GLY A 185 15.61 -19.50 2.23
N ASN A 186 14.45 -19.55 1.56
CA ASN A 186 14.20 -18.76 0.34
C ASN A 186 13.79 -17.32 0.65
N SER A 187 13.21 -17.07 1.84
CA SER A 187 12.78 -15.73 2.27
C SER A 187 13.90 -14.70 2.18
N GLY A 188 13.62 -13.57 1.53
CA GLY A 188 14.61 -12.52 1.24
C GLY A 188 15.42 -12.75 -0.03
N GLY A 189 15.42 -13.97 -0.59
CA GLY A 189 16.02 -14.27 -1.88
C GLY A 189 15.18 -13.78 -3.07
N PRO A 190 15.76 -13.65 -4.26
CA PRO A 190 15.06 -13.10 -5.41
C PRO A 190 14.14 -14.14 -6.08
N LEU A 191 13.01 -13.64 -6.60
CA LEU A 191 12.22 -14.30 -7.64
C LEU A 191 12.60 -13.64 -8.98
N VAL A 192 13.20 -14.42 -9.88
CA VAL A 192 13.70 -13.92 -11.17
C VAL A 192 12.94 -14.53 -12.34
N ASN A 193 12.83 -13.78 -13.44
CA ASN A 193 12.30 -14.30 -14.70
C ASN A 193 13.37 -15.03 -15.53
N ASP A 194 12.98 -15.56 -16.68
CA ASP A 194 13.83 -16.25 -17.65
C ASP A 194 14.93 -15.36 -18.29
N GLN A 195 14.82 -14.04 -18.14
CA GLN A 195 15.84 -13.07 -18.56
C GLN A 195 16.85 -12.74 -17.45
N GLY A 196 16.69 -13.31 -16.25
CA GLY A 196 17.54 -13.01 -15.10
C GLY A 196 17.22 -11.67 -14.43
N HIS A 197 16.05 -11.08 -14.69
CA HIS A 197 15.60 -9.87 -14.01
C HIS A 197 14.81 -10.23 -12.74
N VAL A 198 15.07 -9.52 -11.64
CA VAL A 198 14.30 -9.66 -10.39
C VAL A 198 12.90 -9.10 -10.60
N ILE A 199 11.88 -9.92 -10.44
CA ILE A 199 10.47 -9.49 -10.47
C ILE A 199 9.90 -9.36 -9.06
N GLY A 200 10.49 -10.05 -8.07
CA GLY A 200 10.06 -9.98 -6.68
C GLY A 200 11.07 -10.54 -5.68
N ILE A 201 10.73 -10.45 -4.40
CA ILE A 201 11.49 -10.94 -3.25
C ILE A 201 10.66 -12.02 -2.57
N ASN A 202 11.18 -13.24 -2.52
CA ASN A 202 10.49 -14.39 -1.93
C ASN A 202 10.19 -14.11 -0.44
N THR A 203 8.98 -14.45 0.01
CA THR A 203 8.59 -14.35 1.41
C THR A 203 7.88 -15.62 1.88
N PHE A 204 8.09 -15.97 3.14
CA PHE A 204 7.47 -17.12 3.80
C PHE A 204 6.75 -16.63 5.07
N LYS A 205 5.58 -15.99 4.88
CA LYS A 205 4.71 -15.52 5.97
C LYS A 205 3.64 -16.54 6.37
N GLU A 206 2.85 -16.23 7.38
CA GLU A 206 1.68 -17.02 7.79
C GLU A 206 0.70 -17.30 6.63
N LEU A 207 0.63 -16.40 5.63
CA LEU A 207 -0.08 -16.62 4.36
C LEU A 207 0.41 -17.87 3.59
N THR A 208 1.72 -18.17 3.58
CA THR A 208 2.25 -19.39 2.96
C THR A 208 1.97 -20.67 3.76
N ARG A 209 1.65 -20.57 5.06
CA ARG A 209 1.38 -21.75 5.90
C ARG A 209 -0.01 -22.36 5.67
N ASN A 210 -0.96 -21.55 5.21
CA ASN A 210 -2.34 -21.99 4.97
C ASN A 210 -2.60 -22.47 3.53
N PHE A 211 -1.63 -22.29 2.62
CA PHE A 211 -1.75 -22.66 1.21
C PHE A 211 -0.56 -23.54 0.82
N GLU A 212 -0.65 -24.84 1.11
CA GLU A 212 0.32 -25.82 0.64
C GLU A 212 0.43 -25.77 -0.90
N GLY A 213 1.66 -25.64 -1.42
CA GLY A 213 1.92 -25.58 -2.86
C GLY A 213 1.81 -24.18 -3.50
N MET A 214 1.59 -23.11 -2.73
CA MET A 214 1.58 -21.74 -3.24
C MET A 214 2.68 -20.88 -2.60
N GLY A 215 3.65 -20.47 -3.43
CA GLY A 215 4.69 -19.52 -3.07
C GLY A 215 4.24 -18.07 -3.29
N PHE A 216 4.81 -17.15 -2.51
CA PHE A 216 4.52 -15.73 -2.59
C PHE A 216 5.82 -14.92 -2.64
N ALA A 217 5.81 -13.85 -3.43
CA ALA A 217 6.90 -12.89 -3.50
C ALA A 217 6.35 -11.44 -3.46
N ILE A 218 7.07 -10.57 -2.79
CA ILE A 218 6.81 -9.13 -2.77
C ILE A 218 7.33 -8.54 -4.09
N PRO A 219 6.53 -7.80 -4.87
CA PRO A 219 7.01 -7.20 -6.11
C PRO A 219 8.25 -6.33 -5.89
N ILE A 220 9.23 -6.42 -6.80
CA ILE A 220 10.49 -5.68 -6.64
C ILE A 220 10.26 -4.17 -6.56
N HIS A 221 9.25 -3.65 -7.27
CA HIS A 221 8.92 -2.23 -7.25
C HIS A 221 8.37 -1.76 -5.90
N THR A 222 7.71 -2.63 -5.13
CA THR A 222 7.32 -2.30 -3.75
C THR A 222 8.56 -2.00 -2.91
N ALA A 223 9.63 -2.79 -3.06
CA ALA A 223 10.88 -2.55 -2.34
C ALA A 223 11.62 -1.31 -2.83
N LEU A 224 11.67 -1.09 -4.15
CA LEU A 224 12.31 0.09 -4.73
C LEU A 224 11.62 1.40 -4.32
N GLU A 225 10.28 1.40 -4.25
CA GLU A 225 9.51 2.54 -3.76
C GLU A 225 9.69 2.75 -2.25
N GLU A 226 9.62 1.68 -1.46
CA GLU A 226 9.77 1.72 0.00
C GLU A 226 11.11 2.36 0.41
N PHE A 227 12.18 2.05 -0.32
CA PHE A 227 13.55 2.50 -0.01
C PHE A 227 14.09 3.57 -0.96
N ALA A 228 13.23 4.26 -1.72
CA ALA A 228 13.65 5.27 -2.69
C ALA A 228 14.43 6.45 -2.06
N GLY A 229 14.28 6.69 -0.75
CA GLY A 229 15.00 7.73 -0.03
C GLY A 229 16.45 7.36 0.26
N GLU A 230 16.73 6.06 0.43
CA GLU A 230 18.00 5.49 0.86
C GLU A 230 18.86 4.99 -0.31
N LEU A 231 18.25 4.73 -1.47
CA LEU A 231 18.93 4.23 -2.69
C LEU A 231 19.51 5.34 -3.59
N LYS A 232 19.65 6.57 -3.09
CA LYS A 232 20.18 7.73 -3.84
C LYS A 232 21.68 7.87 -3.74
#